data_AF-A0A2A3MS02-F1
#
_entry.id   AF-A0A2A3MS02-F1
#
_cell.length_a   1.000
_cell.length_b   1.000
_cell.length_c   1.000
_cell.angle_alpha   90.00
_cell.angle_beta   90.00
_cell.angle_gamma   90.00
#
_symmetry.space_group_name_H-M   'P 1'
#
loop_
_entity.id
_entity.type
_entity.pdbx_description
1 polymer ?
#
loop_
_entity_poly.entity_id
_entity_poly.type
_entity_poly.pdbx_seq_one_letter_code
_entity_poly.pdbx_strand_id
1 'polypeptide(L)'
;MKTVRVLTILVAALLALGEIARWWGDPRLVPLAFDEIAVAAAMLGATLVQRRFGPAPLAAAWGAFCGLVLSLLVPTLDHLLHGPPKDSAAFYAVILTAMLALGLGVVWWILAQSWERRPVH
;
A
#
# COMPACT_ATOMS: atom_id res chain seq x y z
N MET A 1 0.34 15.18 -10.44
CA MET A 1 0.72 14.95 -9.02
C MET A 1 -0.42 15.11 -8.01
N LYS A 2 -1.27 16.16 -8.05
CA LYS A 2 -2.34 16.34 -7.04
C LYS A 2 -3.23 15.10 -6.85
N THR A 3 -3.66 14.45 -7.93
CA THR A 3 -4.47 13.22 -7.89
C THR A 3 -3.78 12.09 -7.12
N VAL A 4 -2.49 11.83 -7.41
CA VAL A 4 -1.70 10.81 -6.70
C VAL A 4 -1.63 11.11 -5.21
N ARG A 5 -1.48 12.39 -4.82
CA ARG A 5 -1.46 12.77 -3.40
C ARG A 5 -2.76 12.46 -2.69
N VAL A 6 -3.89 12.82 -3.29
CA VAL A 6 -5.21 12.55 -2.73
C VAL A 6 -5.40 11.05 -2.57
N LEU A 7 -5.08 10.27 -3.60
CA LEU A 7 -5.14 8.82 -3.54
C LEU A 7 -4.24 8.25 -2.43
N THR A 8 -3.00 8.72 -2.30
CA THR A 8 -2.07 8.31 -1.24
C THR A 8 -2.64 8.57 0.14
N ILE A 9 -3.26 9.75 0.37
CA ILE A 9 -3.89 10.08 1.66
C ILE A 9 -5.08 9.15 1.93
N LEU A 10 -5.93 8.91 0.94
CA LEU A 10 -7.09 8.03 1.08
C LEU A 10 -6.67 6.58 1.41
N VAL A 11 -5.67 6.05 0.71
CA VAL A 11 -5.15 4.70 0.99
C VAL A 11 -4.50 4.61 2.36
N ALA A 12 -3.69 5.61 2.75
CA ALA A 12 -3.09 5.66 4.08
C ALA A 12 -4.17 5.72 5.18
N ALA A 13 -5.24 6.49 4.97
CA ALA A 13 -6.37 6.55 5.88
C ALA A 13 -7.10 5.20 5.95
N LEU A 14 -7.33 4.52 4.82
CA LEU A 14 -7.93 3.19 4.80
C LEU A 14 -7.09 2.14 5.55
N LEU A 15 -5.76 2.16 5.40
CA LEU A 15 -4.87 1.28 6.14
C LEU A 15 -4.96 1.55 7.65
N ALA A 16 -4.84 2.81 8.06
CA ALA A 16 -4.88 3.18 9.46
C ALA A 16 -6.27 2.91 10.10
N LEU A 17 -7.36 3.24 9.40
CA LEU A 17 -8.72 3.00 9.88
C LEU A 17 -9.08 1.52 9.89
N GLY A 18 -8.64 0.76 8.89
CA GLY A 18 -8.84 -0.70 8.87
C GLY A 18 -8.19 -1.35 10.07
N GLU A 19 -7.00 -0.87 10.46
CA GLU A 19 -6.33 -1.32 11.67
C GLU A 19 -7.08 -0.88 12.93
N ILE A 20 -7.42 0.41 13.07
CA ILE A 20 -8.22 0.91 14.21
C ILE A 20 -9.53 0.14 14.37
N ALA A 21 -10.22 -0.19 13.28
CA ALA A 21 -11.47 -0.95 13.29
C ALA A 21 -11.29 -2.39 13.78
N ARG A 22 -10.16 -3.04 13.48
CA ARG A 22 -9.85 -4.38 14.01
C ARG A 22 -9.70 -4.38 15.53
N TRP A 23 -9.22 -3.28 16.11
CA TRP A 23 -8.99 -3.14 17.54
C TRP A 23 -10.17 -2.56 18.31
N TRP A 24 -11.23 -2.12 17.63
CA TRP A 24 -12.36 -1.51 18.29
C TRP A 24 -13.11 -2.54 19.15
N GLY A 25 -12.76 -2.62 20.44
CA GLY A 25 -13.33 -3.53 21.42
C GLY A 25 -12.43 -4.68 21.89
N ASP A 26 -11.17 -4.79 21.41
CA ASP A 26 -10.22 -5.82 21.87
C ASP A 26 -9.18 -5.23 22.86
N PRO A 27 -9.12 -5.69 24.12
CA PRO A 27 -8.20 -5.17 25.13
C PRO A 27 -6.75 -5.64 24.98
N ARG A 28 -6.42 -6.56 24.04
CA ARG A 28 -5.04 -7.04 23.82
C ARG A 28 -4.30 -6.15 22.83
N LEU A 29 -3.74 -5.04 23.32
CA LEU A 29 -2.85 -4.12 22.58
C LEU A 29 -1.47 -4.75 22.30
N VAL A 30 -1.41 -5.80 21.48
CA VAL A 30 -0.17 -6.25 20.86
C VAL A 30 -0.33 -6.03 19.36
N PRO A 31 0.28 -4.98 18.78
CA PRO A 31 0.10 -4.66 17.37
C PRO A 31 0.71 -5.77 16.51
N LEU A 32 -0.14 -6.67 16.04
CA LEU A 32 0.21 -7.72 15.07
C LEU A 32 0.42 -7.14 13.67
N ALA A 33 -0.08 -5.93 13.40
CA ALA A 33 -0.05 -5.24 12.11
C ALA A 33 0.66 -3.86 12.20
N PHE A 34 1.86 -3.86 12.78
CA PHE A 34 2.74 -2.68 12.83
C PHE A 34 3.12 -2.20 11.42
N ASP A 35 3.16 -3.13 10.46
CA ASP A 35 3.58 -2.88 9.09
C ASP A 35 2.56 -2.00 8.35
N GLU A 36 1.26 -2.21 8.55
CA GLU A 36 0.19 -1.38 7.97
C GLU A 36 0.28 0.08 8.45
N ILE A 37 0.51 0.28 9.75
CA ILE A 37 0.65 1.62 10.35
C ILE A 37 1.94 2.28 9.86
N ALA A 38 3.05 1.53 9.79
CA ALA A 38 4.32 2.03 9.29
C ALA A 38 4.21 2.46 7.82
N VAL A 39 3.55 1.66 6.98
CA VAL A 39 3.30 2.00 5.57
C VAL A 39 2.37 3.19 5.45
N ALA A 40 1.29 3.27 6.23
CA ALA A 40 0.40 4.43 6.24
C ALA A 40 1.14 5.71 6.63
N ALA A 41 1.99 5.66 7.67
CA ALA A 41 2.83 6.77 8.09
C ALA A 41 3.84 7.17 6.99
N ALA A 42 4.47 6.20 6.33
CA ALA A 42 5.38 6.45 5.21
C ALA A 42 4.66 7.13 4.03
N MET A 43 3.44 6.69 3.70
CA MET A 43 2.59 7.30 2.67
C MET A 43 2.24 8.75 3.02
N LEU A 44 1.81 9.03 4.25
CA LEU A 44 1.52 10.40 4.70
C LEU A 44 2.79 11.26 4.70
N GLY A 45 3.89 10.76 5.26
CA GLY A 45 5.19 11.43 5.27
C GLY A 45 5.67 11.80 3.85
N ALA A 46 5.57 10.85 2.92
CA ALA A 46 5.89 11.08 1.51
C ALA A 46 5.05 12.21 0.91
N THR A 47 3.76 12.32 1.28
CA THR A 47 2.92 13.41 0.77
C THR A 47 3.37 14.79 1.25
N LEU A 48 3.98 14.89 2.43
CA LEU A 48 4.50 16.13 3.00
C LEU A 48 5.83 16.52 2.36
N VAL A 49 6.74 15.56 2.17
CA VAL A 49 8.12 15.84 1.73
C VAL A 49 8.29 15.90 0.20
N GLN A 50 7.35 15.37 -0.58
CA GLN A 50 7.45 15.34 -2.06
C GLN A 50 7.66 16.72 -2.71
N ARG A 51 7.15 17.80 -2.10
CA ARG A 51 7.28 19.15 -2.69
C ARG A 51 8.75 19.61 -2.67
N ARG A 52 9.54 19.09 -1.73
CA ARG A 52 10.95 19.42 -1.54
C ARG A 52 11.88 18.44 -2.26
N PHE A 53 11.57 17.15 -2.23
CA PHE A 53 12.44 16.09 -2.76
C PHE A 53 11.94 15.49 -4.08
N GLY A 54 10.93 16.10 -4.70
CA GLY A 54 10.34 15.63 -5.95
C GLY A 54 9.48 14.37 -5.79
N PRO A 55 9.26 13.60 -6.87
CA PRO A 55 8.34 12.45 -6.86
C PRO A 55 8.87 11.20 -6.15
N ALA A 56 10.19 11.12 -5.89
CA ALA A 56 10.83 9.91 -5.37
C ALA A 56 10.27 9.40 -4.03
N PRO A 57 9.98 10.25 -3.01
CA PRO A 57 9.40 9.78 -1.75
C PRO A 57 8.03 9.11 -1.94
N LEU A 58 7.21 9.60 -2.89
CA LEU A 58 5.93 8.96 -3.19
C LEU A 58 6.13 7.60 -3.85
N ALA A 59 7.05 7.49 -4.81
CA ALA A 59 7.36 6.22 -5.44
C ALA A 59 7.85 5.18 -4.41
N ALA A 60 8.70 5.60 -3.48
CA ALA A 60 9.19 4.74 -2.39
C ALA A 60 8.05 4.29 -1.47
N ALA A 61 7.16 5.19 -1.04
CA ALA A 61 6.04 4.84 -0.17
C ALA A 61 5.03 3.89 -0.86
N TRP A 62 4.74 4.11 -2.15
CA TRP A 62 3.91 3.19 -2.92
C TRP A 62 4.61 1.85 -3.16
N GLY A 63 5.94 1.82 -3.31
CA GLY A 63 6.72 0.58 -3.34
C GLY A 63 6.63 -0.20 -2.02
N ALA A 64 6.73 0.48 -0.88
CA ALA A 64 6.54 -0.13 0.43
C ALA A 64 5.13 -0.71 0.60
N PHE A 65 4.10 0.01 0.13
CA PHE A 65 2.73 -0.51 0.07
C PHE A 65 2.62 -1.78 -0.79
N CYS A 66 3.23 -1.82 -1.97
CA CYS A 66 3.26 -3.03 -2.79
C CYS A 66 3.94 -4.19 -2.07
N GLY A 67 5.03 -3.93 -1.35
CA GLY A 67 5.73 -4.93 -0.53
C GLY A 67 4.84 -5.51 0.57
N LEU A 68 4.11 -4.66 1.30
CA LEU A 68 3.12 -5.08 2.29
C LEU A 68 2.00 -5.92 1.66
N VAL A 69 1.46 -5.50 0.51
CA VAL A 69 0.41 -6.28 -0.16
C VAL A 69 0.94 -7.64 -0.62
N LEU A 70 2.18 -7.71 -1.12
CA LEU A 70 2.82 -8.97 -1.49
C LEU A 70 3.06 -9.89 -0.29
N SER A 71 3.48 -9.35 0.86
CA SER A 71 3.67 -10.16 2.08
C SER A 71 2.37 -10.80 2.57
N LEU A 72 1.22 -10.18 2.29
CA LEU A 72 -0.11 -10.74 2.56
C LEU A 72 -0.60 -11.68 1.45
N LEU A 73 -0.33 -11.34 0.19
CA LEU A 73 -0.83 -12.08 -0.96
C LEU A 73 -0.16 -13.44 -1.09
N VAL A 74 1.16 -13.52 -0.91
CA VAL A 74 1.91 -14.77 -1.09
C VAL A 74 1.42 -15.89 -0.14
N PRO A 75 1.31 -15.68 1.18
CA PRO A 75 0.75 -16.69 2.09
C PRO A 75 -0.72 -17.02 1.79
N THR A 76 -1.50 -16.03 1.33
CA THR A 76 -2.90 -16.26 0.94
C THR A 76 -2.99 -17.18 -0.28
N LEU A 77 -2.13 -16.97 -1.28
CA LEU A 77 -2.05 -17.83 -2.46
C LEU A 77 -1.54 -19.22 -2.10
N ASP A 78 -0.51 -19.33 -1.26
CA ASP A 78 -0.02 -20.62 -0.77
C ASP A 78 -1.13 -21.42 -0.07
N HIS A 79 -1.89 -20.75 0.80
CA HIS A 79 -3.05 -21.37 1.46
C HIS A 79 -4.15 -21.79 0.47
N LEU A 80 -4.39 -21.04 -0.61
CA LEU A 80 -5.36 -21.41 -1.64
C LEU A 80 -4.91 -22.61 -2.47
N LEU A 81 -3.61 -22.75 -2.72
CA LEU A 81 -3.05 -23.80 -3.57
C LEU A 81 -2.81 -25.10 -2.80
N HIS A 82 -2.41 -25.00 -1.53
CA HIS A 82 -1.92 -26.14 -0.75
C HIS A 82 -2.66 -26.34 0.58
N GLY A 83 -3.48 -25.36 1.00
CA GLY A 83 -4.19 -25.39 2.27
C GLY A 83 -5.59 -26.02 2.19
N PRO A 84 -6.21 -26.27 3.35
CA PRO A 84 -7.61 -26.69 3.41
C PRO A 84 -8.53 -25.60 2.84
N PRO A 85 -9.64 -25.97 2.18
CA PRO A 85 -10.53 -25.00 1.55
C PRO A 85 -11.12 -24.04 2.59
N LYS A 86 -10.93 -22.74 2.33
CA LYS A 86 -11.49 -21.63 3.11
C LYS A 86 -12.22 -20.68 2.17
N ASP A 87 -13.54 -20.60 2.31
CA ASP A 87 -14.42 -19.86 1.38
C ASP A 87 -14.02 -18.39 1.19
N SER A 88 -13.44 -17.76 2.22
CA SER A 88 -13.03 -16.35 2.17
C SER A 88 -11.65 -16.11 1.54
N ALA A 89 -10.83 -17.15 1.37
CA ALA A 89 -9.43 -16.98 0.93
C ALA A 89 -9.35 -16.48 -0.52
N ALA A 90 -10.23 -16.97 -1.41
CA ALA A 90 -10.27 -16.55 -2.81
C ALA A 90 -10.67 -15.08 -2.94
N PHE A 91 -11.70 -14.66 -2.20
CA PHE A 91 -12.12 -13.26 -2.14
C PHE A 91 -11.00 -12.34 -1.66
N TYR A 92 -10.30 -12.75 -0.60
CA TYR A 92 -9.19 -11.97 -0.05
C TYR A 92 -8.02 -11.85 -1.05
N ALA A 93 -7.66 -12.94 -1.74
CA ALA A 93 -6.63 -12.92 -2.78
C ALA A 93 -6.97 -11.99 -3.95
N VAL A 94 -8.24 -11.95 -4.38
CA VAL A 94 -8.71 -11.02 -5.43
C VAL A 94 -8.53 -9.56 -5.00
N ILE A 95 -8.93 -9.22 -3.77
CA ILE A 95 -8.74 -7.86 -3.24
C ILE A 95 -7.26 -7.49 -3.19
N LEU A 96 -6.41 -8.36 -2.63
CA LEU A 96 -4.97 -8.12 -2.55
C LEU A 96 -4.33 -7.97 -3.93
N THR A 97 -4.77 -8.75 -4.91
CA THR A 97 -4.29 -8.63 -6.31
C THR A 97 -4.69 -7.28 -6.92
N ALA A 98 -5.94 -6.84 -6.71
CA ALA A 98 -6.40 -5.53 -7.17
C ALA A 98 -5.63 -4.38 -6.50
N MET A 99 -5.36 -4.49 -5.19
CA MET A 99 -4.55 -3.52 -4.45
C MET A 99 -3.10 -3.48 -4.97
N LEU A 100 -2.50 -4.63 -5.24
CA LEU A 100 -1.15 -4.71 -5.80
C LEU A 100 -1.09 -4.07 -7.20
N ALA A 101 -2.05 -4.38 -8.06
CA ALA A 101 -2.14 -3.80 -9.40
C ALA A 101 -2.29 -2.27 -9.35
N LEU A 102 -3.12 -1.77 -8.44
CA LEU A 102 -3.26 -0.33 -8.18
C LEU A 102 -1.91 0.28 -7.74
N GLY A 103 -1.25 -0.32 -6.75
CA GLY A 103 0.01 0.17 -6.22
C GLY A 103 1.10 0.24 -7.29
N LEU A 104 1.28 -0.85 -8.05
CA LEU A 104 2.22 -0.92 -9.16
C LEU A 104 1.89 0.09 -10.27
N GLY A 105 0.61 0.25 -10.61
CA GLY A 105 0.15 1.24 -11.58
C GLY A 105 0.48 2.66 -11.16
N VAL A 106 0.34 2.99 -9.87
CA VAL A 106 0.72 4.30 -9.34
C VAL A 106 2.23 4.51 -9.34
N VAL A 107 3.03 3.50 -8.95
CA VAL A 107 4.50 3.57 -9.05
C VAL A 107 4.93 3.83 -10.48
N TRP A 108 4.40 3.05 -11.43
CA TRP A 108 4.65 3.23 -12.86
C TRP A 108 4.32 4.66 -13.32
N TRP A 109 3.13 5.16 -12.97
CA TRP A 109 2.69 6.50 -13.33
C TRP A 109 3.58 7.61 -12.77
N ILE A 110 4.10 7.44 -11.55
CA ILE A 110 5.06 8.38 -10.95
C ILE A 110 6.39 8.35 -11.71
N LEU A 111 6.90 7.16 -12.02
CA LEU A 111 8.16 6.98 -12.74
C LEU A 111 8.08 7.52 -14.18
N ALA A 112 7.01 7.23 -14.91
CA ALA A 112 6.78 7.71 -16.27
C ALA A 112 6.81 9.26 -16.34
N GLN A 113 6.06 9.93 -15.46
CA GLN A 113 6.09 11.40 -15.38
C GLN A 113 7.44 11.97 -14.96
N SER A 114 8.27 11.20 -14.23
CA SER A 114 9.62 11.64 -13.84
C SER A 114 10.61 11.55 -15.01
N TRP A 115 10.35 10.66 -15.96
CA TRP A 115 11.20 10.47 -17.14
C TRP A 115 10.96 11.57 -18.18
N GLU A 116 9.69 11.93 -18.43
CA GLU A 116 9.29 12.99 -19.36
C GLU A 116 9.83 14.38 -18.98
N ARG A 117 10.18 14.58 -17.70
CA ARG A 117 10.68 15.87 -17.20
C ARG A 117 12.20 16.00 -17.22
N ARG A 118 12.93 14.98 -17.69
CA ARG A 118 14.39 15.10 -17.84
C ARG A 118 14.68 15.95 -19.09
N PRO A 119 15.41 17.06 -18.96
CA PRO A 119 15.87 17.79 -20.13
C PRO A 119 16.77 16.87 -20.96
N VAL A 120 16.46 16.75 -22.25
CA VAL A 120 17.36 16.13 -23.23
C VAL A 120 18.56 17.07 -23.35
N HIS A 121 19.70 16.64 -22.80
CA HIS A 121 20.99 17.31 -22.98
C HIS A 121 21.68 16.77 -24.21
#